data_AF-A0A3P8KMI8-F1
#
_entry.id   AF-A0A3P8KMI8-F1
#
_cell.length_a   1.000
_cell.length_b   1.000
_cell.length_c   1.000
_cell.angle_alpha   90.00
_cell.angle_beta   90.00
_cell.angle_gamma   90.00
#
_symmetry.space_group_name_H-M   'P 1'
#
loop_
_entity.id
_entity.type
_entity.pdbx_description
1 polymer ?
#
loop_
_entity_poly.entity_id
_entity_poly.type
_entity_poly.pdbx_seq_one_letter_code
_entity_poly.pdbx_strand_id
1 'polypeptide(L)'
;MKAGIARAFKAPNLYQSTPGYLLSTRGNGCPIGLSQCYLLGNDNLDPEISVNKEVGIEFSHAGYAAGITYFRNDYKNKIVSGTSAIYTNGTYNVLQWENGGKAIVEGLEGNLTIPLIADTLEWRSNATYMFRSESKKTGNPLS
;
A
#
# COMPACT_ATOMS: atom_id res chain seq x y z
N MET A 1 -19.44 19.26 -1.91
CA MET A 1 -19.24 17.89 -1.38
C MET A 1 -18.91 16.99 -2.56
N LYS A 2 -17.91 16.12 -2.42
CA LYS A 2 -17.46 15.16 -3.43
C LYS A 2 -17.35 13.77 -2.76
N ALA A 3 -17.73 12.72 -3.46
CA ALA A 3 -17.60 11.35 -2.99
C ALA A 3 -17.36 10.39 -4.15
N GLY A 4 -16.62 9.31 -3.90
CA GLY A 4 -16.25 8.32 -4.90
C GLY A 4 -16.10 6.92 -4.30
N ILE A 5 -16.51 5.91 -5.06
CA ILE A 5 -16.20 4.51 -4.78
C ILE A 5 -15.82 3.81 -6.07
N ALA A 6 -14.66 3.14 -6.07
CA ALA A 6 -14.16 2.44 -7.24
C ALA A 6 -13.47 1.14 -6.83
N ARG A 7 -13.46 0.19 -7.76
CA ARG A 7 -12.62 -1.00 -7.66
C ARG A 7 -11.41 -0.82 -8.58
N ALA A 8 -10.22 -0.89 -8.00
CA ALA A 8 -8.96 -0.96 -8.73
C ALA A 8 -8.42 -2.40 -8.72
N PHE A 9 -7.61 -2.73 -9.73
CA PHE A 9 -6.88 -3.99 -9.79
C PHE A 9 -5.42 -3.73 -10.17
N LYS A 10 -4.54 -4.63 -9.74
CA LYS A 10 -3.13 -4.66 -10.14
C LYS A 10 -2.71 -6.11 -10.37
N ALA A 11 -2.33 -6.42 -11.60
CA ALA A 11 -1.80 -7.73 -11.94
C ALA A 11 -0.43 -7.96 -11.26
N PRO A 12 -0.05 -9.23 -10.99
CA PRO A 12 1.32 -9.57 -10.61
C PRO A 12 2.31 -9.05 -11.65
N ASN A 13 3.43 -8.49 -11.21
CA ASN A 13 4.49 -8.10 -12.14
C ASN A 13 5.28 -9.34 -12.61
N LEU A 14 6.09 -9.19 -13.67
CA LEU A 14 6.82 -10.32 -14.27
C LEU A 14 7.77 -11.04 -13.29
N TYR A 15 8.39 -10.31 -12.36
CA TYR A 15 9.24 -10.92 -11.34
C TYR A 15 8.45 -11.77 -10.35
N GLN A 16 7.22 -11.36 -10.05
CA GLN A 16 6.31 -12.08 -9.16
C GLN A 16 5.71 -13.31 -9.85
N SER A 17 5.32 -13.20 -11.12
CA SER A 17 4.62 -14.27 -11.84
C SER A 17 5.50 -15.28 -12.57
N THR A 18 6.82 -15.04 -12.68
CA THR A 18 7.73 -15.95 -13.42
C THR A 18 8.32 -17.01 -12.49
N PRO A 19 7.98 -18.31 -12.61
CA PRO A 19 8.47 -19.34 -11.70
C PRO A 19 9.98 -19.54 -11.71
N GLY A 20 10.66 -19.17 -12.80
CA GLY A 20 12.12 -19.23 -12.92
C GLY A 20 12.86 -18.01 -12.32
N TYR A 21 12.13 -16.98 -11.87
CA TYR A 21 12.76 -15.80 -11.26
C TYR A 21 13.06 -16.04 -9.79
N LEU A 22 14.27 -15.68 -9.36
CA LEU A 22 14.79 -16.07 -8.07
C LEU A 22 15.69 -14.95 -7.51
N LEU A 23 15.24 -14.34 -6.42
CA LEU A 23 15.98 -13.33 -5.67
C LEU A 23 16.69 -13.96 -4.48
N SER A 24 17.91 -13.54 -4.17
CA SER A 24 18.67 -14.06 -3.03
C SER A 24 18.94 -12.99 -1.98
N THR A 25 18.92 -13.38 -0.71
CA THR A 25 19.37 -12.56 0.42
C THR A 25 20.12 -13.42 1.43
N ARG A 26 21.10 -12.81 2.11
CA ARG A 26 21.94 -13.46 3.11
C ARG A 26 21.48 -13.25 4.56
N GLY A 27 20.32 -12.61 4.77
CA GLY A 27 19.85 -12.28 6.12
C GLY A 27 18.72 -11.26 6.13
N ASN A 28 19.06 -9.98 5.94
CA ASN A 28 18.14 -8.86 6.21
C ASN A 28 16.84 -8.84 5.39
N GLY A 29 16.74 -9.63 4.31
CA GLY A 29 15.50 -9.78 3.54
C GLY A 29 14.69 -11.04 3.90
N CYS A 30 15.20 -11.88 4.79
CA CYS A 30 14.50 -13.05 5.29
C CYS A 30 13.50 -12.66 6.38
N PRO A 31 12.37 -13.38 6.48
CA PRO A 31 11.53 -13.37 7.67
C PRO A 31 12.35 -13.65 8.94
N ILE A 32 11.94 -13.06 10.06
CA ILE A 32 12.56 -13.28 11.37
C ILE A 32 12.58 -14.78 11.68
N GLY A 33 13.75 -15.30 12.04
CA GLY A 33 13.96 -16.72 12.33
C GLY A 33 14.55 -17.53 11.16
N LEU A 34 14.67 -16.94 9.96
CA LEU A 34 15.37 -17.55 8.83
C LEU A 34 16.72 -16.85 8.58
N SER A 35 17.71 -17.62 8.15
CA SER A 35 19.08 -17.14 7.91
C SER A 35 19.25 -16.62 6.48
N GLN A 36 19.52 -17.49 5.51
CA GLN A 36 19.69 -17.16 4.10
C GLN A 36 18.43 -17.59 3.36
N CYS A 37 17.94 -16.76 2.43
CA CYS A 37 16.71 -17.04 1.71
C CYS A 37 16.80 -16.77 0.23
N TYR A 38 16.04 -17.56 -0.51
CA TYR A 38 15.64 -17.26 -1.87
C TYR A 38 14.17 -16.86 -1.89
N LEU A 39 13.79 -15.95 -2.77
CA LEU A 39 12.40 -15.61 -3.05
C LEU A 39 12.09 -15.96 -4.50
N LEU A 40 11.29 -17.01 -4.67
CA LEU A 40 10.88 -17.57 -5.95
C LEU A 40 9.61 -16.90 -6.47
N GLY A 41 9.52 -16.75 -7.79
CA GLY A 41 8.27 -16.42 -8.49
C GLY A 41 7.15 -17.44 -8.26
N ASN A 42 5.91 -17.01 -8.52
CA ASN A 42 4.69 -17.78 -8.38
C ASN A 42 3.72 -17.41 -9.51
N ASP A 43 3.50 -18.33 -10.44
CA ASP A 43 2.56 -18.16 -11.56
C ASP A 43 1.09 -18.32 -11.14
N ASN A 44 0.84 -18.83 -9.94
CA ASN A 44 -0.49 -19.04 -9.38
C ASN A 44 -0.91 -17.90 -8.42
N LEU A 45 -0.52 -16.66 -8.73
CA LEU A 45 -0.91 -15.47 -7.98
C LEU A 45 -2.20 -14.86 -8.51
N ASP A 46 -3.13 -14.57 -7.58
CA ASP A 46 -4.27 -13.72 -7.89
C ASP A 46 -3.83 -12.25 -8.06
N PRO A 47 -4.53 -11.46 -8.89
CA PRO A 47 -4.33 -10.03 -8.93
C PRO A 47 -4.71 -9.36 -7.61
N GLU A 48 -4.00 -8.28 -7.27
CA GLU A 48 -4.36 -7.42 -6.16
C GLU A 48 -5.64 -6.66 -6.52
N ILE A 49 -6.61 -6.64 -5.62
CA ILE A 49 -7.87 -5.89 -5.79
C ILE A 49 -8.02 -4.92 -4.64
N SER A 50 -8.37 -3.67 -4.93
CA SER A 50 -8.69 -2.68 -3.89
C SER A 50 -10.03 -2.04 -4.15
N VAL A 51 -10.87 -1.96 -3.12
CA VAL A 51 -12.08 -1.13 -3.14
C VAL A 51 -11.74 0.17 -2.44
N ASN A 52 -11.60 1.23 -3.23
CA ASN A 52 -11.19 2.55 -2.79
C ASN A 52 -12.43 3.42 -2.63
N LYS A 53 -12.53 4.12 -1.50
CA LYS A 53 -13.65 4.98 -1.14
C LYS A 53 -13.11 6.29 -0.63
N GLU A 54 -13.74 7.38 -1.03
CA GLU A 54 -13.42 8.70 -0.53
C GLU A 54 -14.68 9.55 -0.40
N VAL A 55 -14.70 10.42 0.60
CA VAL A 55 -15.74 11.43 0.78
C VAL A 55 -15.10 12.68 1.38
N GLY A 56 -15.41 13.82 0.78
CA GLY A 56 -14.81 15.08 1.18
C GLY A 56 -15.73 16.28 1.01
N ILE A 57 -15.42 17.30 1.79
CA ILE A 57 -16.01 18.63 1.68
C ILE A 57 -14.90 19.63 1.37
N GLU A 58 -15.24 20.62 0.57
CA GLU A 58 -14.32 21.63 0.08
C GLU A 58 -15.05 22.96 0.07
N PHE A 59 -14.36 23.98 0.57
CA PHE A 59 -14.73 25.38 0.53
C PHE A 59 -13.76 26.10 -0.38
N SER A 60 -14.28 26.94 -1.26
CA SER A 60 -13.48 27.83 -2.09
C SER A 60 -14.23 29.14 -2.30
N HIS A 61 -13.63 30.25 -1.89
CA HIS A 61 -14.21 31.58 -2.04
C HIS A 61 -13.13 32.67 -1.95
N ALA A 62 -13.12 33.60 -2.91
CA ALA A 62 -12.26 34.79 -2.89
C ALA A 62 -10.78 34.51 -2.56
N GLY A 63 -10.19 33.49 -3.17
CA GLY A 63 -8.79 33.09 -2.96
C GLY A 63 -8.55 32.20 -1.73
N TYR A 64 -9.50 32.11 -0.80
CA TYR A 64 -9.45 31.12 0.28
C TYR A 64 -9.91 29.77 -0.25
N ALA A 65 -9.18 28.71 0.12
CA ALA A 65 -9.63 27.34 -0.08
C ALA A 65 -9.32 26.48 1.14
N ALA A 66 -10.25 25.60 1.51
CA ALA A 66 -10.03 24.62 2.56
C ALA A 66 -10.79 23.34 2.21
N GLY A 67 -10.15 22.20 2.38
CA GLY A 67 -10.77 20.92 2.10
C GLY A 67 -10.37 19.87 3.11
N ILE A 68 -11.28 18.94 3.38
CA ILE A 68 -11.02 17.74 4.14
C ILE A 68 -11.69 16.55 3.46
N THR A 69 -10.93 15.48 3.31
CA THR A 69 -11.35 14.24 2.66
C THR A 69 -11.01 13.05 3.54
N TYR A 70 -12.00 12.22 3.84
CA TYR A 70 -11.78 10.89 4.39
C TYR A 70 -11.60 9.90 3.24
N PHE A 71 -10.59 9.05 3.35
CA PHE A 71 -10.35 7.98 2.39
C PHE A 71 -10.20 6.64 3.10
N ARG A 72 -10.61 5.58 2.41
CA ARG A 72 -10.48 4.19 2.86
C ARG A 72 -10.32 3.26 1.68
N ASN A 73 -9.24 2.50 1.70
CA ASN A 73 -8.89 1.49 0.72
C ASN A 73 -8.90 0.10 1.39
N ASP A 74 -9.83 -0.74 0.95
CA ASP A 74 -9.93 -2.14 1.40
C ASP A 74 -9.26 -3.04 0.34
N TYR A 75 -8.02 -3.46 0.63
CA TYR A 75 -7.22 -4.32 -0.24
C TYR A 75 -7.55 -5.79 -0.03
N LYS A 76 -7.46 -6.56 -1.11
CA LYS A 76 -7.48 -8.02 -1.15
C LYS A 76 -6.31 -8.50 -2.00
N ASN A 77 -5.78 -9.66 -1.61
CA ASN A 77 -4.78 -10.39 -2.35
C ASN A 77 -3.49 -9.60 -2.60
N LYS A 78 -3.11 -8.67 -1.70
CA LYS A 78 -1.84 -7.94 -1.81
C LYS A 78 -0.69 -8.95 -1.96
N ILE A 79 0.11 -8.81 -3.01
CA ILE A 79 1.21 -9.74 -3.27
C ILE A 79 2.36 -9.35 -2.36
N VAL A 80 2.82 -10.32 -1.57
CA VAL A 80 3.87 -10.14 -0.55
C VAL A 80 4.90 -11.26 -0.65
N SER A 81 6.08 -11.03 -0.08
CA SER A 81 7.04 -12.12 0.13
C SER A 81 6.43 -13.09 1.15
N GLY A 82 6.38 -14.38 0.82
CA GLY A 82 5.96 -15.39 1.77
C GLY A 82 6.87 -15.44 3.00
N THR A 83 6.27 -15.79 4.14
CA THR A 83 6.97 -15.84 5.43
C THR A 83 7.42 -17.23 5.84
N SER A 84 7.06 -18.25 5.07
CA SER A 84 7.34 -19.65 5.37
C SER A 84 8.10 -20.30 4.21
N ALA A 85 9.11 -21.10 4.53
CA ALA A 85 9.90 -21.80 3.53
C ALA A 85 9.06 -22.93 2.91
N ILE A 86 8.93 -22.91 1.58
CA ILE A 86 8.32 -24.01 0.81
C ILE A 86 9.30 -25.18 0.63
N TYR A 87 10.59 -24.89 0.70
CA TYR A 87 11.68 -25.87 0.61
C TYR A 87 12.96 -25.28 1.24
N THR A 88 13.89 -26.14 1.67
CA THR A 88 15.25 -25.73 2.08
C THR A 88 16.28 -26.60 1.37
N ASN A 89 17.32 -25.99 0.82
CA ASN A 89 18.42 -26.71 0.19
C ASN A 89 19.57 -27.01 1.18
N GLY A 90 19.32 -26.86 2.49
CA GLY A 90 20.29 -27.03 3.57
C GLY A 90 21.07 -25.75 3.92
N THR A 91 21.20 -24.81 2.98
CA THR A 91 21.88 -23.52 3.19
C THR A 91 20.91 -22.34 3.09
N TYR A 92 20.03 -22.37 2.08
CA TYR A 92 19.03 -21.34 1.80
C TYR A 92 17.61 -21.89 2.01
N ASN A 93 16.77 -21.06 2.62
CA ASN A 93 15.34 -21.24 2.72
C ASN A 93 14.67 -20.67 1.48
N VAL A 94 13.91 -21.47 0.75
CA VAL A 94 13.18 -21.01 -0.44
C VAL A 94 11.80 -20.55 0.00
N LEU A 95 11.58 -19.24 -0.10
CA LEU A 95 10.30 -18.57 0.04
C LEU A 95 9.69 -18.37 -1.35
N GLN A 96 8.40 -18.07 -1.40
CA GLN A 96 7.70 -17.81 -2.64
C GLN A 96 6.81 -16.57 -2.49
N TRP A 97 6.59 -15.82 -3.57
CA TRP A 97 5.57 -14.77 -3.59
C TRP A 97 4.18 -15.35 -3.31
N GLU A 98 3.38 -14.67 -2.49
CA GLU A 98 2.05 -15.13 -2.12
C GLU A 98 1.04 -13.98 -2.02
N ASN A 99 -0.25 -14.29 -2.10
CA ASN A 99 -1.31 -13.34 -1.81
C ASN A 99 -1.50 -13.23 -0.28
N GLY A 100 -1.00 -12.15 0.33
CA GLY A 100 -0.99 -11.89 1.78
C GLY A 100 -2.36 -11.59 2.41
N GLY A 101 -3.45 -11.73 1.65
CA GLY A 101 -4.82 -11.56 2.13
C GLY A 101 -5.31 -10.11 2.15
N LYS A 102 -6.11 -9.78 3.18
CA LYS A 102 -6.78 -8.48 3.29
C LYS A 102 -5.90 -7.46 4.00
N ALA A 103 -5.89 -6.23 3.50
CA ALA A 103 -5.21 -5.11 4.13
C ALA A 103 -6.11 -3.86 4.11
N ILE A 104 -5.77 -2.87 4.94
CA ILE A 104 -6.49 -1.61 5.03
C ILE A 104 -5.54 -0.44 5.05
N VAL A 105 -5.92 0.60 4.31
CA VAL A 105 -5.34 1.92 4.43
C VAL A 105 -6.49 2.90 4.57
N GLU A 106 -6.51 3.71 5.63
CA GLU A 106 -7.53 4.75 5.79
C GLU A 106 -6.97 5.94 6.56
N GLY A 107 -7.52 7.12 6.27
CA GLY A 107 -7.00 8.36 6.82
C GLY A 107 -7.81 9.58 6.42
N LEU A 108 -7.24 10.74 6.74
CA LEU A 108 -7.72 12.05 6.33
C LEU A 108 -6.67 12.76 5.50
N GLU A 109 -7.12 13.44 4.45
CA GLU A 109 -6.36 14.43 3.71
C GLU A 109 -6.99 15.80 3.93
N GLY A 110 -6.16 16.79 4.21
CA GLY A 110 -6.54 18.18 4.39
C GLY A 110 -5.74 19.08 3.45
N ASN A 111 -6.38 20.15 2.98
CA ASN A 111 -5.71 21.22 2.26
C ASN A 111 -6.21 22.59 2.74
N LEU A 112 -5.33 23.58 2.71
CA LEU A 112 -5.61 24.95 3.11
C LEU A 112 -4.83 25.92 2.23
N THR A 113 -5.52 26.90 1.67
CA THR A 113 -4.98 28.01 0.89
C THR A 113 -5.49 29.32 1.48
N ILE A 114 -4.57 30.22 1.79
CA ILE A 114 -4.84 31.54 2.38
C ILE A 114 -4.09 32.62 1.60
N PRO A 115 -4.78 33.61 1.01
CA PRO A 115 -4.13 34.78 0.43
C PRO A 115 -3.69 35.72 1.55
N LEU A 116 -2.45 35.60 2.01
CA LEU A 116 -1.88 36.42 3.09
C LEU A 116 -1.81 37.90 2.69
N ILE A 117 -1.53 38.19 1.42
CA ILE A 117 -1.60 39.53 0.82
C ILE A 117 -2.32 39.39 -0.52
N ALA A 118 -3.41 40.12 -0.69
CA ALA A 118 -4.22 40.09 -1.91
C ALA A 118 -3.34 40.25 -3.16
N ASP A 119 -3.54 39.36 -4.13
CA ASP A 119 -2.86 39.32 -5.43
C ASP A 119 -1.32 39.29 -5.41
N THR A 120 -0.71 39.09 -4.23
CA THR A 120 0.75 39.20 -4.05
C THR A 120 1.35 38.00 -3.32
N LEU A 121 0.72 37.52 -2.26
CA LEU A 121 1.26 36.45 -1.42
C LEU A 121 0.17 35.47 -1.00
N GLU A 122 0.39 34.20 -1.31
CA GLU A 122 -0.51 33.11 -0.95
C GLU A 122 0.24 32.02 -0.20
N TRP A 123 -0.35 31.53 0.89
CA TRP A 123 0.14 30.38 1.63
C TRP A 123 -0.70 29.16 1.32
N ARG A 124 -0.03 28.08 0.90
CA ARG A 124 -0.64 26.77 0.65
C ARG A 124 -0.05 25.74 1.58
N SER A 125 -0.91 24.92 2.17
CA SER A 125 -0.52 23.77 2.97
C SER A 125 -1.42 22.58 2.67
N ASN A 126 -0.85 21.38 2.83
CA ASN A 126 -1.58 20.13 2.81
C ASN A 126 -1.15 19.31 4.03
N ALA A 127 -2.01 18.39 4.45
CA ALA A 127 -1.74 17.49 5.54
C ALA A 127 -2.40 16.14 5.26
N THR A 128 -1.73 15.06 5.67
CA THR A 128 -2.27 13.71 5.57
C THR A 128 -2.07 13.02 6.90
N TYR A 129 -3.12 12.39 7.40
CA TYR A 129 -3.09 11.64 8.64
C TYR A 129 -3.63 10.23 8.42
N MET A 130 -2.79 9.24 8.70
CA MET A 130 -3.13 7.83 8.52
C MET A 130 -3.69 7.27 9.83
N PHE A 131 -4.95 6.83 9.83
CA PHE A 131 -5.53 6.14 10.99
C PHE A 131 -5.06 4.68 11.05
N ARG A 132 -5.08 4.00 9.90
CA ARG A 132 -4.63 2.61 9.76
C ARG A 132 -3.90 2.44 8.44
N SER A 133 -2.84 1.63 8.49
CA SER A 133 -2.09 1.18 7.31
C SER A 133 -1.49 -0.18 7.63
N GLU A 134 -2.31 -1.23 7.61
CA GLU A 134 -1.94 -2.53 8.16
C GLU A 134 -2.58 -3.73 7.43
N SER A 135 -1.94 -4.88 7.56
CA SER A 135 -2.54 -6.17 7.24
C SER A 135 -3.67 -6.48 8.22
N LYS A 136 -4.86 -6.82 7.72
CA LYS A 136 -5.99 -7.19 8.60
C LYS A 136 -5.79 -8.55 9.27
N LYS A 137 -4.86 -9.37 8.79
CA LYS A 137 -4.56 -10.69 9.37
C LYS A 137 -3.53 -10.59 10.50
N THR A 138 -2.50 -9.75 10.33
CA THR A 138 -1.34 -9.73 11.23
C THR A 138 -1.21 -8.44 12.03
N GLY A 139 -1.88 -7.35 11.65
CA GLY A 139 -1.67 -6.02 12.23
C GLY A 139 -0.32 -5.39 11.85
N ASN A 140 0.49 -6.08 11.02
CA ASN A 140 1.76 -5.54 10.58
C ASN A 140 1.52 -4.33 9.66
N PRO A 141 2.34 -3.27 9.77
CA PRO A 141 2.25 -2.12 8.90
C PRO A 141 2.48 -2.50 7.44
N LEU A 142 1.87 -1.76 6.52
CA LEU A 142 2.03 -1.97 5.07
C LEU A 142 3.26 -1.27 4.46
N SER A 143 4.00 -0.52 5.29
CA SER A 143 5.23 0.21 4.95
C SER A 143 6.43 -0.71 4.77
#